data_AF-A0A1D8PUA7-F1
#
_entry.id   AF-A0A1D8PUA7-F1
#
_cell.length_a   1.000
_cell.length_b   1.000
_cell.length_c   1.000
_cell.angle_alpha   90.00
_cell.angle_beta   90.00
_cell.angle_gamma   90.00
#
_symmetry.space_group_name_H-M   'P 1'
#
loop_
_entity.id
_entity.type
_entity.pdbx_description
1 polymer ?
#
loop_
_entity_poly.entity_id
_entity_poly.type
_entity_poly.pdbx_seq_one_letter_code
_entity_poly.pdbx_strand_id
1 'polypeptide(L)'
;MAPKKQATVVTEQDISNSDNEQLVELINNLVNTKQDELFAKYKAKVESQLENDHQLIEDLQAELKAKDDRIDALLEELSLLKQDPGMEFASPIRKKASGRLNQDELAKERENICFTLDMIELLTGVKVINFENTSDEYIFDIKQSSSVKSGLTMHYQLVLASQPSPEINYIPTFLDALEGEEVEDYENAKILQKILPDYLCENLSFPFDTLAQFYGKVNRALNKK
;
A
#
# COMPACT_ATOMS: atom_id res chain seq x y z
N MET A 1 25.54 36.42 -21.19
CA MET A 1 26.99 36.63 -21.40
C MET A 1 27.23 38.09 -21.78
N ALA A 2 27.74 38.90 -20.85
CA ALA A 2 28.31 40.22 -21.12
C ALA A 2 29.63 40.28 -20.31
N PRO A 3 30.70 40.90 -20.83
CA PRO A 3 32.05 40.65 -20.35
C PRO A 3 32.24 41.24 -18.95
N LYS A 4 32.81 40.43 -18.05
CA LYS A 4 33.32 40.89 -16.76
C LYS A 4 34.37 41.97 -17.03
N LYS A 5 33.99 43.24 -16.91
CA LYS A 5 34.99 44.31 -16.77
C LYS A 5 35.73 44.01 -15.46
N GLN A 6 36.98 43.56 -15.58
CA GLN A 6 37.86 43.41 -14.44
C GLN A 6 37.84 44.73 -13.67
N ALA A 7 37.50 44.67 -12.39
CA ALA A 7 37.71 45.79 -11.50
C ALA A 7 39.18 46.20 -11.66
N THR A 8 39.41 47.44 -12.07
CA THR A 8 40.75 47.99 -12.24
C THR A 8 41.37 48.06 -10.84
N VAL A 9 42.00 46.97 -10.41
CA VAL A 9 42.84 46.96 -9.21
C VAL A 9 44.08 47.73 -9.60
N VAL A 10 44.10 49.01 -9.24
CA VAL A 10 45.25 49.88 -9.48
C VAL A 10 46.34 49.46 -8.51
N THR A 11 47.43 48.91 -9.04
CA THR A 11 48.60 48.55 -8.24
C THR A 11 49.57 49.72 -8.16
N GLU A 12 50.42 49.78 -7.12
CA GLU A 12 51.41 50.87 -6.94
C GLU A 12 52.32 51.08 -8.17
N GLN A 13 52.57 50.00 -8.93
CA GLN A 13 53.32 50.09 -10.19
C GLN A 13 52.57 50.83 -11.29
N ASP A 14 51.24 50.74 -11.34
CA ASP A 14 50.43 51.48 -12.30
C ASP A 14 50.50 52.98 -11.99
N ILE A 15 50.48 53.36 -10.72
CA ILE A 15 50.60 54.77 -10.28
C ILE A 15 51.99 55.33 -10.60
N SER A 16 53.03 54.52 -10.41
CA SER A 16 54.43 54.96 -10.59
C SER A 16 54.83 55.12 -12.06
N ASN A 17 54.23 54.33 -12.96
CA ASN A 17 54.56 54.34 -14.39
C ASN A 17 53.63 55.24 -15.21
N SER A 18 52.54 55.75 -14.63
CA SER A 18 51.60 56.60 -15.31
C SER A 18 52.06 58.06 -15.35
N ASP A 19 51.95 58.66 -16.53
CA ASP A 19 52.21 60.10 -16.71
C ASP A 19 51.09 60.93 -16.08
N ASN A 20 51.32 62.22 -15.83
CA ASN A 20 50.38 63.09 -15.11
C ASN A 20 48.96 63.08 -15.71
N GLU A 21 48.84 63.04 -17.04
CA GLU A 21 47.53 62.94 -17.70
C GLU A 21 46.82 61.61 -17.42
N GLN A 22 47.56 60.50 -17.37
CA GLN A 22 47.02 59.18 -17.07
C GLN A 22 46.59 59.07 -15.60
N LEU A 23 47.35 59.67 -14.67
CA LEU A 23 46.96 59.76 -13.27
C LEU A 23 45.69 60.59 -13.08
N VAL A 24 45.55 61.71 -13.81
CA VAL A 24 44.33 62.51 -13.78
C VAL A 24 43.16 61.75 -14.38
N GLU A 25 43.34 60.99 -15.47
CA GLU A 25 42.29 60.14 -16.03
C GLU A 25 41.91 59.01 -15.07
N LEU A 26 42.88 58.41 -14.38
CA LEU A 26 42.67 57.38 -13.38
C LEU A 26 41.92 57.91 -12.15
N ILE A 27 42.35 59.06 -11.61
CA ILE A 27 41.64 59.77 -10.55
C ILE A 27 40.24 60.14 -11.03
N ASN A 28 40.08 60.67 -12.24
CA ASN A 28 38.75 60.97 -12.76
C ASN A 28 37.90 59.72 -12.95
N ASN A 29 38.47 58.57 -13.29
CA ASN A 29 37.73 57.30 -13.39
C ASN A 29 37.37 56.72 -12.02
N LEU A 30 38.19 56.96 -11.00
CA LEU A 30 37.95 56.58 -9.61
C LEU A 30 36.98 57.56 -8.89
N VAL A 31 37.05 58.84 -9.20
CA VAL A 31 36.28 59.91 -8.53
C VAL A 31 35.02 60.29 -9.32
N ASN A 32 34.89 59.88 -10.58
CA ASN A 32 33.65 60.12 -11.33
C ASN A 32 32.48 59.32 -10.77
N THR A 33 31.31 59.89 -11.01
CA THR A 33 29.96 59.34 -10.86
C THR A 33 29.81 57.85 -11.19
N LYS A 34 30.63 57.30 -12.10
CA LYS A 34 30.63 55.86 -12.42
C LYS A 34 31.03 54.97 -11.24
N GLN A 35 31.99 55.37 -10.40
CA GLN A 35 32.32 54.59 -9.20
C GLN A 35 31.20 54.68 -8.18
N ASP A 36 30.66 55.88 -7.93
CA ASP A 36 29.50 56.05 -7.04
C ASP A 36 28.30 55.23 -7.52
N GLU A 37 28.02 55.20 -8.83
CA GLU A 37 27.01 54.33 -9.42
C GLU A 37 27.29 52.84 -9.19
N LEU A 38 28.56 52.43 -9.25
CA LEU A 38 28.96 51.03 -9.06
C LEU A 38 28.87 50.63 -7.58
N PHE A 39 29.26 51.52 -6.67
CA PHE A 39 29.05 51.37 -5.23
C PHE A 39 27.56 51.35 -4.88
N ALA A 40 26.76 52.24 -5.46
CA ALA A 40 25.31 52.26 -5.27
C ALA A 40 24.66 50.97 -5.78
N LYS A 41 25.06 50.48 -6.96
CA LYS A 41 24.60 49.17 -7.49
C LYS A 41 25.04 48.00 -6.63
N TYR A 42 26.28 48.01 -6.13
CA TYR A 42 26.78 46.97 -5.24
C TYR A 42 26.02 46.99 -3.92
N LYS A 43 25.85 48.16 -3.30
CA LYS A 43 25.07 48.35 -2.07
C LYS A 43 23.63 47.86 -2.25
N ALA A 44 22.95 48.28 -3.31
CA ALA A 44 21.59 47.83 -3.61
C ALA A 44 21.52 46.31 -3.85
N LYS A 45 22.53 45.72 -4.50
CA LYS A 45 22.61 44.27 -4.70
C LYS A 45 22.84 43.53 -3.39
N VAL A 46 23.70 44.04 -2.51
CA VAL A 46 23.94 43.44 -1.19
C VAL A 46 22.70 43.54 -0.33
N GLU A 47 22.03 44.70 -0.28
CA GLU A 47 20.76 44.89 0.42
C GLU A 47 19.68 43.92 -0.10
N SER A 48 19.55 43.78 -1.43
CA SER A 48 18.63 42.81 -2.03
C SER A 48 19.00 41.36 -1.72
N GLN A 49 20.30 41.01 -1.66
CA GLN A 49 20.72 39.67 -1.29
C GLN A 49 20.44 39.39 0.18
N LEU A 50 20.70 40.35 1.07
CA LEU A 50 20.44 40.24 2.51
C LEU A 50 18.94 40.05 2.78
N GLU A 51 18.09 40.79 2.06
CA GLU A 51 16.64 40.64 2.14
C GLU A 51 16.17 39.25 1.68
N ASN A 52 16.69 38.78 0.53
CA ASN A 52 16.36 37.44 0.02
C ASN A 52 16.85 36.33 0.96
N ASP A 53 18.05 36.47 1.52
CA ASP A 53 18.61 35.52 2.48
C ASP A 53 17.80 35.52 3.78
N HIS A 54 17.34 36.69 4.25
CA HIS A 54 16.44 36.79 5.40
C HIS A 54 15.10 36.09 5.15
N GLN A 55 14.48 36.33 4.00
CA GLN A 55 13.24 35.65 3.63
C GLN A 55 13.43 34.13 3.55
N LEU A 56 14.52 33.67 2.92
CA LEU A 56 14.83 32.25 2.81
C LEU A 56 15.05 31.60 4.18
N ILE A 57 15.74 32.28 5.09
CA ILE A 57 15.96 31.79 6.47
C ILE A 57 14.62 31.69 7.20
N GLU A 58 13.73 32.67 7.06
CA GLU A 58 12.41 32.66 7.68
C GLU A 58 11.54 31.51 7.13
N ASP A 59 11.53 31.32 5.81
CA ASP A 59 10.81 30.23 5.15
C ASP A 59 11.32 28.85 5.61
N LEU A 60 12.64 28.67 5.67
CA LEU A 60 13.26 27.43 6.16
C LEU A 60 12.98 27.16 7.64
N GLN A 61 12.96 28.21 8.48
CA GLN A 61 12.59 28.09 9.89
C GLN A 61 11.12 27.69 10.05
N ALA A 62 10.23 28.24 9.23
CA ALA A 62 8.82 27.86 9.22
C ALA A 62 8.63 26.41 8.76
N GLU A 63 9.35 25.97 7.72
CA GLU A 63 9.29 24.59 7.23
C GLU A 63 9.83 23.58 8.26
N LEU A 64 10.95 23.90 8.93
CA LEU A 64 11.49 23.05 10.00
C LEU A 64 10.49 22.91 11.14
N LYS A 65 9.89 24.02 11.59
CA LYS A 65 8.87 23.99 12.64
C LYS A 65 7.66 23.14 12.25
N ALA A 66 7.17 23.27 11.01
CA ALA A 66 6.05 22.47 10.52
C ALA A 66 6.39 20.97 10.45
N LYS A 67 7.64 20.61 10.12
CA LYS A 67 8.11 19.22 10.12
C LYS A 67 8.28 18.67 11.54
N ASP A 68 8.80 19.45 12.47
CA ASP A 68 8.92 19.06 13.88
C ASP A 68 7.51 18.83 14.48
N ASP A 69 6.57 19.76 14.25
CA ASP A 69 5.18 19.59 14.67
C ASP A 69 4.54 18.31 14.08
N ARG A 70 4.88 17.95 12.83
CA ARG A 70 4.39 16.72 12.19
C ARG A 70 5.04 15.47 12.77
N ILE A 71 6.33 15.52 13.11
CA ILE A 71 7.03 14.42 13.77
C ILE A 71 6.43 14.18 15.15
N ASP A 72 6.19 15.23 15.92
CA ASP A 72 5.59 15.14 17.25
C ASP A 72 4.17 14.55 17.18
N ALA A 73 3.35 14.99 16.23
CA ALA A 73 2.01 14.42 16.01
C ALA A 73 2.06 12.92 15.64
N LEU A 74 3.01 12.50 14.80
CA LEU A 74 3.19 11.09 14.45
C LEU A 74 3.75 10.25 15.61
N LEU A 75 4.61 10.83 16.44
CA LEU A 75 5.11 10.18 17.65
C LEU A 75 4.01 10.00 18.69
N GLU A 76 3.10 10.96 18.82
CA GLU A 76 1.91 10.85 19.67
C GLU A 76 0.95 9.76 19.14
N GLU A 77 0.67 9.75 17.83
CA GLU A 77 -0.15 8.70 17.19
C GLU A 77 0.46 7.30 17.40
N LEU A 78 1.78 7.15 17.22
CA LEU A 78 2.49 5.90 17.50
C LEU A 78 2.50 5.53 18.98
N SER A 79 2.54 6.51 19.88
CA SER A 79 2.45 6.28 21.32
C SER A 79 1.08 5.73 21.70
N LEU A 80 0.01 6.34 21.16
CA LEU A 80 -1.36 5.88 21.34
C LEU A 80 -1.57 4.48 20.74
N LEU A 81 -1.08 4.22 19.53
CA LEU A 81 -1.13 2.88 18.91
C LEU A 81 -0.32 1.83 19.68
N LYS A 82 0.82 2.20 20.28
CA LYS A 82 1.61 1.28 21.12
C LYS A 82 0.95 1.02 22.46
N GLN A 83 0.20 1.98 22.99
CA GLN A 83 -0.58 1.84 24.22
C GLN A 83 -1.83 1.00 24.01
N ASP A 84 -2.34 0.87 22.77
CA ASP A 84 -3.36 -0.14 22.46
C ASP A 84 -2.75 -1.51 22.77
N PRO A 85 -3.17 -2.17 23.87
CA PRO A 85 -2.44 -3.27 24.46
C PRO A 85 -2.61 -4.50 23.57
N GLY A 86 -1.73 -4.61 22.58
CA GLY A 86 -1.56 -5.82 21.79
C GLY A 86 -2.78 -6.14 20.95
N MET A 87 -2.69 -5.83 19.66
CA MET A 87 -3.00 -6.87 18.68
C MET A 87 -2.04 -8.05 18.95
N GLU A 88 -2.30 -8.81 20.02
CA GLU A 88 -1.84 -10.17 20.11
C GLU A 88 -2.44 -10.84 18.89
N PHE A 89 -1.60 -11.11 17.90
CA PHE A 89 -1.99 -11.94 16.79
C PHE A 89 -2.34 -13.32 17.36
N ALA A 90 -3.62 -13.52 17.66
CA ALA A 90 -4.15 -14.79 18.07
C ALA A 90 -4.26 -15.65 16.81
N SER A 91 -3.22 -16.44 16.55
CA SER A 91 -3.24 -17.41 15.46
C SER A 91 -4.47 -18.33 15.64
N PRO A 92 -5.38 -18.43 14.65
CA PRO A 92 -6.59 -19.25 14.75
C PRO A 92 -6.28 -20.74 14.98
N ILE A 93 -5.06 -21.17 14.63
CA ILE A 93 -4.62 -22.56 14.65
C ILE A 93 -3.83 -22.86 15.94
N ARG A 94 -3.07 -21.89 16.43
CA ARG A 94 -2.14 -22.09 17.54
C ARG A 94 -2.81 -21.80 18.89
N LYS A 95 -3.29 -22.85 19.55
CA LYS A 95 -3.89 -22.76 20.91
C LYS A 95 -2.92 -22.35 22.01
N LYS A 96 -1.61 -22.52 21.81
CA LYS A 96 -0.60 -22.13 22.80
C LYS A 96 -0.23 -20.66 22.56
N ALA A 97 -0.86 -19.78 23.35
CA ALA A 97 -0.52 -18.36 23.38
C ALA A 97 0.94 -18.20 23.80
N SER A 98 1.79 -17.83 22.84
CA SER A 98 3.17 -17.45 23.11
C SER A 98 3.34 -16.00 22.70
N GLY A 99 2.83 -15.10 23.55
CA GLY A 99 3.10 -13.66 23.55
C GLY A 99 2.99 -12.92 22.22
N ARG A 100 3.53 -11.70 22.19
CA ARG A 100 3.68 -10.92 20.97
C ARG A 100 4.72 -11.60 20.07
N LEU A 101 4.29 -12.01 18.88
CA LEU A 101 5.19 -12.53 17.86
C LEU A 101 6.00 -11.39 17.26
N ASN A 102 7.30 -11.59 17.07
CA ASN A 102 8.12 -10.67 16.28
C ASN A 102 7.86 -10.87 14.76
N GLN A 103 8.42 -10.01 13.91
CA GLN A 103 8.17 -10.04 12.46
C GLN A 103 8.56 -11.38 11.80
N ASP A 104 9.67 -11.99 12.23
CA ASP A 104 10.14 -13.27 11.71
C ASP A 104 9.23 -14.42 12.16
N GLU A 105 8.75 -14.37 13.40
CA GLU A 105 7.78 -15.33 13.92
C GLU A 105 6.42 -15.21 13.23
N LEU A 106 5.96 -13.99 12.93
CA LEU A 106 4.76 -13.76 12.12
C LEU A 106 4.92 -14.32 10.71
N ALA A 107 6.09 -14.19 10.09
CA ALA A 107 6.36 -14.76 8.78
C ALA A 107 6.30 -16.30 8.80
N LYS A 108 6.94 -16.93 9.78
CA LYS A 108 6.87 -18.39 9.99
C LYS A 108 5.45 -18.86 10.31
N GLU A 109 4.69 -18.08 11.07
CA GLU A 109 3.32 -18.44 11.42
C GLU A 109 2.41 -18.36 10.19
N ARG A 110 2.56 -17.36 9.32
CA ARG A 110 1.84 -17.31 8.03
C ARG A 110 2.17 -18.52 7.16
N GLU A 111 3.44 -18.91 7.07
CA GLU A 111 3.86 -20.12 6.35
C GLU A 111 3.18 -21.38 6.93
N ASN A 112 3.16 -21.52 8.25
CA ASN A 112 2.48 -22.63 8.92
C ASN A 112 0.96 -22.64 8.66
N ILE A 113 0.33 -21.47 8.64
CA ILE A 113 -1.10 -21.33 8.30
C ILE A 113 -1.34 -21.80 6.87
N CYS A 114 -0.55 -21.33 5.89
CA CYS A 114 -0.66 -21.77 4.51
C CYS A 114 -0.50 -23.30 4.38
N PHE A 115 0.54 -23.86 5.00
CA PHE A 115 0.75 -25.31 4.99
C PHE A 115 -0.43 -26.09 5.61
N THR A 116 -1.01 -25.56 6.70
CA THR A 116 -2.18 -26.19 7.34
C THR A 116 -3.41 -26.12 6.44
N LEU A 117 -3.64 -24.99 5.75
CA LEU A 117 -4.73 -24.82 4.80
C LEU A 117 -4.56 -25.74 3.59
N ASP A 118 -3.34 -25.87 3.04
CA ASP A 118 -3.02 -26.80 1.95
C ASP A 118 -3.25 -28.25 2.39
N MET A 119 -2.90 -28.61 3.63
CA MET A 119 -3.18 -29.93 4.19
C MET A 119 -4.70 -30.19 4.31
N ILE A 120 -5.48 -29.19 4.72
CA ILE A 120 -6.95 -29.29 4.77
C ILE A 120 -7.51 -29.47 3.36
N GLU A 121 -7.01 -28.71 2.37
CA GLU A 121 -7.39 -28.86 0.96
C GLU A 121 -7.13 -30.29 0.47
N LEU A 122 -5.95 -30.85 0.74
CA LEU A 122 -5.60 -32.21 0.33
C LEU A 122 -6.47 -33.28 1.00
N LEU A 123 -6.84 -33.09 2.26
CA LEU A 123 -7.65 -34.06 3.02
C LEU A 123 -9.13 -34.01 2.67
N THR A 124 -9.67 -32.82 2.36
CA THR A 124 -11.11 -32.60 2.20
C THR A 124 -11.53 -32.37 0.76
N GLY A 125 -10.58 -32.03 -0.12
CA GLY A 125 -10.84 -31.52 -1.46
C GLY A 125 -11.43 -30.11 -1.49
N VAL A 126 -11.50 -29.40 -0.36
CA VAL A 126 -12.14 -28.08 -0.22
C VAL A 126 -11.10 -27.00 0.01
N LYS A 127 -11.21 -25.91 -0.74
CA LYS A 127 -10.40 -24.71 -0.60
C LYS A 127 -11.31 -23.47 -0.54
N VAL A 128 -11.04 -22.59 0.43
CA VAL A 128 -11.57 -21.22 0.39
C VAL A 128 -10.67 -20.41 -0.55
N ILE A 129 -11.21 -19.96 -1.68
CA ILE A 129 -10.47 -19.18 -2.68
C ILE A 129 -10.42 -17.72 -2.26
N ASN A 130 -11.53 -17.21 -1.75
CA ASN A 130 -11.70 -15.83 -1.35
C ASN A 130 -12.61 -15.76 -0.12
N PHE A 131 -12.35 -14.75 0.70
CA PHE A 131 -13.10 -14.48 1.92
C PHE A 131 -13.31 -12.98 2.04
N GLU A 132 -14.57 -12.58 2.13
CA GLU A 132 -14.95 -11.19 2.36
C GLU A 132 -15.73 -11.09 3.67
N ASN A 133 -15.40 -10.06 4.43
CA ASN A 133 -16.05 -9.74 5.69
C ASN A 133 -16.64 -8.34 5.59
N THR A 134 -17.96 -8.26 5.51
CA THR A 134 -18.72 -7.01 5.54
C THR A 134 -19.28 -6.77 6.95
N SER A 135 -19.89 -5.61 7.20
CA SER A 135 -20.56 -5.34 8.48
C SER A 135 -21.66 -6.35 8.80
N ASP A 136 -22.32 -6.88 7.77
CA ASP A 136 -23.56 -7.63 7.89
C ASP A 136 -23.39 -9.12 7.56
N GLU A 137 -22.42 -9.46 6.71
CA GLU A 137 -22.27 -10.80 6.16
C GLU A 137 -20.80 -11.22 5.99
N TYR A 138 -20.56 -12.53 6.17
CA TYR A 138 -19.34 -13.22 5.81
C TYR A 138 -19.57 -14.01 4.52
N ILE A 139 -18.73 -13.77 3.52
CA ILE A 139 -18.84 -14.38 2.19
C ILE A 139 -17.62 -15.26 1.95
N PHE A 140 -17.86 -16.52 1.62
CA PHE A 140 -16.81 -17.50 1.34
C PHE A 140 -16.99 -18.05 -0.07
N ASP A 141 -15.99 -17.82 -0.93
CA ASP A 141 -15.92 -18.46 -2.24
C ASP A 141 -15.17 -19.78 -2.10
N ILE A 142 -15.87 -20.87 -2.38
CA ILE A 142 -15.39 -22.24 -2.16
C ILE A 142 -15.11 -22.92 -3.50
N LYS A 143 -13.96 -23.57 -3.58
CA LYS A 143 -13.65 -24.59 -4.59
C LYS A 143 -13.64 -25.96 -3.94
N GLN A 144 -14.42 -26.88 -4.48
CA GLN A 144 -14.43 -28.27 -4.05
C GLN A 144 -14.12 -29.21 -5.21
N SER A 145 -13.03 -29.96 -5.09
CA SER A 145 -12.54 -30.88 -6.12
C SER A 145 -13.02 -32.31 -5.87
N SER A 146 -13.29 -33.04 -6.96
CA SER A 146 -13.53 -34.48 -6.88
C SER A 146 -12.23 -35.23 -6.60
N SER A 147 -12.27 -36.19 -5.67
CA SER A 147 -11.15 -37.10 -5.42
C SER A 147 -11.17 -38.32 -6.36
N VAL A 148 -12.27 -38.52 -7.11
CA VAL A 148 -12.44 -39.67 -8.02
C VAL A 148 -12.26 -39.28 -9.48
N LYS A 149 -12.76 -38.10 -9.88
CA LYS A 149 -12.70 -37.61 -11.26
C LYS A 149 -11.68 -36.48 -11.35
N SER A 150 -10.50 -36.79 -11.90
CA SER A 150 -9.44 -35.79 -12.09
C SER A 150 -9.95 -34.60 -12.89
N GLY A 151 -9.69 -33.39 -12.39
CA GLY A 151 -10.08 -32.13 -13.03
C GLY A 151 -11.52 -31.66 -12.76
N LEU A 152 -12.39 -32.51 -12.21
CA LEU A 152 -13.76 -32.11 -11.89
C LEU A 152 -13.78 -31.25 -10.61
N THR A 153 -14.13 -29.98 -10.74
CA THR A 153 -14.13 -29.02 -9.63
C THR A 153 -15.40 -28.20 -9.59
N MET A 154 -15.93 -27.94 -8.40
CA MET A 154 -17.17 -27.22 -8.18
C MET A 154 -16.89 -25.92 -7.43
N HIS A 155 -17.36 -24.81 -8.00
CA HIS A 155 -17.29 -23.48 -7.41
C HIS A 155 -18.65 -23.11 -6.83
N TYR A 156 -18.67 -22.61 -5.60
CA TYR A 156 -19.88 -22.11 -4.98
C TYR A 156 -19.55 -21.09 -3.90
N GLN A 157 -20.53 -20.26 -3.55
CA GLN A 157 -20.40 -19.27 -2.51
C GLN A 157 -21.27 -19.65 -1.31
N LEU A 158 -20.75 -19.43 -0.10
CA LEU A 158 -21.49 -19.52 1.16
C LEU A 158 -21.54 -18.13 1.80
N VAL A 159 -22.74 -17.59 1.97
CA VAL A 159 -22.97 -16.30 2.61
C VAL A 159 -23.61 -16.54 3.97
N LEU A 160 -23.00 -15.99 5.02
CA LEU A 160 -23.44 -16.13 6.40
C LEU A 160 -23.73 -14.76 6.99
N ALA A 161 -24.91 -14.55 7.55
CA ALA A 161 -25.20 -13.33 8.29
C ALA A 161 -24.32 -13.24 9.55
N SER A 162 -23.94 -12.03 9.96
CA SER A 162 -23.18 -11.74 11.19
C SER A 162 -24.02 -11.93 12.48
N GLN A 163 -25.28 -12.35 12.32
CA GLN A 163 -26.24 -12.55 13.41
C GLN A 163 -25.97 -13.85 14.21
N PRO A 164 -26.38 -13.93 15.49
CA PRO A 164 -26.06 -15.05 16.39
C PRO A 164 -26.65 -16.41 16.00
N SER A 165 -27.65 -16.47 15.13
CA SER A 165 -28.22 -17.69 14.58
C SER A 165 -28.22 -17.62 13.05
N PRO A 166 -27.05 -17.73 12.41
CA PRO A 166 -26.94 -17.46 10.99
C PRO A 166 -27.54 -18.59 10.17
N GLU A 167 -28.40 -18.23 9.23
CA GLU A 167 -28.67 -19.07 8.06
C GLU A 167 -27.51 -18.91 7.07
N ILE A 168 -27.17 -20.00 6.40
CA ILE A 168 -26.20 -20.03 5.32
C ILE A 168 -26.96 -19.99 4.01
N ASN A 169 -26.65 -19.01 3.17
CA ASN A 169 -27.10 -18.97 1.79
C ASN A 169 -26.02 -19.58 0.90
N TYR A 170 -26.38 -20.65 0.21
CA TYR A 170 -25.57 -21.33 -0.78
C TYR A 170 -25.92 -20.82 -2.17
N ILE A 171 -24.89 -20.48 -2.96
CA ILE A 171 -25.01 -20.00 -4.33
C ILE A 171 -24.09 -20.83 -5.23
N PRO A 172 -24.61 -21.62 -6.20
CA PRO A 172 -23.82 -22.45 -7.11
C PRO A 172 -23.16 -21.62 -8.23
N THR A 173 -22.09 -20.89 -7.91
CA THR A 173 -21.39 -20.00 -8.86
C THR A 173 -20.73 -20.72 -10.04
N PHE A 174 -20.53 -22.04 -9.98
CA PHE A 174 -20.08 -22.82 -11.14
C PHE A 174 -21.05 -22.77 -12.34
N LEU A 175 -22.31 -22.38 -12.12
CA LEU A 175 -23.29 -22.22 -13.18
C LEU A 175 -23.01 -20.99 -14.05
N ASP A 176 -22.35 -19.97 -13.52
CA ASP A 176 -22.00 -18.74 -14.24
C ASP A 176 -21.09 -19.05 -15.46
N ALA A 177 -20.28 -20.11 -15.35
CA ALA A 177 -19.45 -20.60 -16.45
C ALA A 177 -20.26 -21.10 -17.67
N LEU A 178 -21.55 -21.39 -17.51
CA LEU A 178 -22.42 -21.79 -18.63
C LEU A 178 -22.81 -20.61 -19.53
N GLU A 179 -22.70 -19.39 -19.00
CA GLU A 179 -22.93 -18.14 -19.72
C GLU A 179 -21.60 -17.51 -20.22
N GLY A 180 -20.46 -18.02 -19.74
CA GLY A 180 -19.13 -17.53 -20.08
C GLY A 180 -18.56 -18.06 -21.41
N GLU A 181 -17.40 -17.53 -21.78
CA GLU A 181 -16.68 -17.90 -23.02
C GLU A 181 -15.61 -18.98 -22.79
N GLU A 182 -15.25 -19.28 -21.53
CA GLU A 182 -14.17 -20.22 -21.19
C GLU A 182 -14.62 -21.68 -21.37
N VAL A 183 -14.03 -22.36 -22.37
CA VAL A 183 -14.46 -23.71 -22.80
C VAL A 183 -14.27 -24.76 -21.70
N GLU A 184 -13.16 -24.73 -20.97
CA GLU A 184 -12.86 -25.73 -19.94
C GLU A 184 -13.85 -25.66 -18.77
N ASP A 185 -14.12 -24.44 -18.28
CA ASP A 185 -15.09 -24.20 -17.21
C ASP A 185 -16.51 -24.55 -17.65
N TYR A 186 -16.86 -24.24 -18.89
CA TYR A 186 -18.14 -24.61 -19.50
C TYR A 186 -18.36 -26.14 -19.55
N GLU A 187 -17.35 -26.89 -19.99
CA GLU A 187 -17.41 -28.36 -20.03
C GLU A 187 -17.52 -28.96 -18.62
N ASN A 188 -16.75 -28.44 -17.68
CA ASN A 188 -16.79 -28.83 -16.28
C ASN A 188 -18.19 -28.57 -15.66
N ALA A 189 -18.77 -27.38 -15.87
CA ALA A 189 -20.11 -27.03 -15.40
C ALA A 189 -21.20 -27.93 -16.00
N LYS A 190 -21.09 -28.28 -17.28
CA LYS A 190 -22.00 -29.24 -17.94
C LYS A 190 -21.93 -30.65 -17.34
N ILE A 191 -20.73 -31.11 -16.95
CA ILE A 191 -20.58 -32.40 -16.29
C ILE A 191 -21.22 -32.33 -14.90
N LEU A 192 -20.98 -31.25 -14.15
CA LEU A 192 -21.56 -31.03 -12.83
C LEU A 192 -23.10 -31.07 -12.85
N GLN A 193 -23.74 -30.33 -13.75
CA GLN A 193 -25.21 -30.34 -13.89
C GLN A 193 -25.80 -31.74 -14.10
N LYS A 194 -25.05 -32.66 -14.72
CA LYS A 194 -25.53 -34.03 -14.98
C LYS A 194 -25.37 -34.96 -13.78
N ILE A 195 -24.40 -34.71 -12.91
CA ILE A 195 -24.07 -35.61 -11.79
C ILE A 195 -24.62 -35.13 -10.46
N LEU A 196 -24.80 -33.81 -10.31
CA LEU A 196 -25.29 -33.19 -9.10
C LEU A 196 -26.82 -33.35 -9.04
N PRO A 197 -27.39 -33.57 -7.85
CA PRO A 197 -28.82 -33.40 -7.64
C PRO A 197 -29.28 -31.98 -7.97
N ASP A 198 -30.50 -31.84 -8.50
CA ASP A 198 -31.05 -30.54 -8.93
C ASP A 198 -30.96 -29.44 -7.88
N TYR A 199 -31.20 -29.77 -6.60
CA TYR A 199 -31.13 -28.79 -5.51
C TYR A 199 -29.72 -28.19 -5.31
N LEU A 200 -28.63 -28.88 -5.69
CA LEU A 200 -27.27 -28.31 -5.67
C LEU A 200 -27.00 -27.41 -6.88
N CYS A 201 -27.92 -27.31 -7.82
CA CYS A 201 -27.90 -26.37 -8.93
C CYS A 201 -28.83 -25.17 -8.67
N GLU A 202 -29.36 -25.03 -7.46
CA GLU A 202 -30.25 -23.95 -7.04
C GLU A 202 -29.64 -23.19 -5.85
N ASN A 203 -30.10 -21.95 -5.65
CA ASN A 203 -29.79 -21.22 -4.42
C ASN A 203 -30.54 -21.85 -3.25
N LEU A 204 -29.84 -22.13 -2.16
CA LEU A 204 -30.42 -22.77 -0.97
C LEU A 204 -30.12 -21.94 0.27
N SER A 205 -31.06 -21.92 1.20
CA SER A 205 -30.83 -21.40 2.56
C SER A 205 -30.98 -22.54 3.55
N PHE A 206 -30.04 -22.66 4.48
CA PHE A 206 -30.10 -23.68 5.54
C PHE A 206 -29.40 -23.22 6.83
N PRO A 207 -29.81 -23.74 8.00
CA PRO A 207 -29.18 -23.39 9.27
C PRO A 207 -27.70 -23.80 9.36
N PHE A 208 -26.88 -22.97 10.02
CA PHE A 208 -25.43 -23.20 10.15
C PHE A 208 -25.04 -24.57 10.73
N ASP A 209 -25.80 -25.09 11.70
CA ASP A 209 -25.57 -26.40 12.31
C ASP A 209 -25.67 -27.58 11.32
N THR A 210 -26.34 -27.37 10.17
CA THR A 210 -26.44 -28.36 9.10
C THR A 210 -25.32 -28.27 8.05
N LEU A 211 -24.39 -27.30 8.14
CA LEU A 211 -23.31 -27.10 7.18
C LEU A 211 -22.46 -28.36 6.96
N ALA A 212 -22.13 -29.08 8.02
CA ALA A 212 -21.39 -30.35 7.92
C ALA A 212 -22.14 -31.40 7.11
N GLN A 213 -23.48 -31.45 7.23
CA GLN A 213 -24.32 -32.35 6.45
C GLN A 213 -24.40 -31.92 4.99
N PHE A 214 -24.50 -30.61 4.74
CA PHE A 214 -24.44 -30.02 3.40
C PHE A 214 -23.13 -30.40 2.70
N TYR A 215 -21.98 -30.14 3.33
CA TYR A 215 -20.67 -30.56 2.82
C TYR A 215 -20.63 -32.06 2.52
N GLY A 216 -21.13 -32.89 3.44
CA GLY A 216 -21.20 -34.34 3.24
C GLY A 216 -22.10 -34.77 2.07
N LYS A 217 -23.13 -33.99 1.71
CA LYS A 217 -23.96 -34.22 0.51
C LYS A 217 -23.22 -33.83 -0.76
N VAL A 218 -22.59 -32.65 -0.79
CA VAL A 218 -21.78 -32.17 -1.93
C VAL A 218 -20.64 -33.15 -2.21
N ASN A 219 -19.90 -33.54 -1.17
CA ASN A 219 -18.79 -34.48 -1.30
C ASN A 219 -19.22 -35.84 -1.85
N ARG A 220 -20.39 -36.35 -1.43
CA ARG A 220 -20.97 -37.59 -1.97
C ARG A 220 -21.41 -37.46 -3.42
N ALA A 221 -21.99 -36.31 -3.80
CA ALA A 221 -22.42 -36.05 -5.17
C ALA A 221 -21.21 -35.96 -6.13
N LEU A 222 -20.18 -35.20 -5.76
CA LEU A 222 -18.96 -35.02 -6.58
C LEU A 222 -18.12 -36.29 -6.74
N ASN A 223 -18.18 -37.20 -5.77
CA ASN A 223 -17.42 -38.46 -5.78
C ASN A 223 -18.26 -39.69 -6.13
N LYS A 224 -19.47 -39.48 -6.69
CA LYS A 224 -20.29 -40.58 -7.20
C LYS A 224 -19.60 -41.20 -8.42
N LYS A 225 -19.30 -42.50 -8.31
CA LYS A 225 -18.69 -43.31 -9.37
C LYS A 225 -19.57 -43.32 -10.62
#